data_AF-A0A939TDY1-F1
#
_entry.id   AF-A0A939TDY1-F1
#
_cell.length_a   1.000
_cell.length_b   1.000
_cell.length_c   1.000
_cell.angle_alpha   90.00
_cell.angle_beta   90.00
_cell.angle_gamma   90.00
#
_symmetry.space_group_name_H-M   'P 1'
#
loop_
_entity.id
_entity.type
_entity.pdbx_description
1 polymer ?
#
loop_
_entity_poly.entity_id
_entity_poly.type
_entity_poly.pdbx_seq_one_letter_code
_entity_poly.pdbx_strand_id
1 'polypeptide(L)'
;MALVFFYGRLGWLPGGGRLSPYGLPPRSVTGFLILDALLAGEWGVAADALKHLALPASCLAFVHVGLVARQVRASLLEVLAQEYIRTARAYGVPPRRLLYRHALRNALIPTVTVVGLALGDLLAGAVVTETIFAWPGMGSYVVDSIAFLDFPAIMGFTLVVATGYTVVNLVVDLVTLLLDPRIRAMG
;
A
#
# COMPACT_ATOMS: atom_id res chain seq x y z
N MET A 1 -19.05 9.12 -1.42
CA MET A 1 -20.13 8.39 -0.71
C MET A 1 -19.69 7.87 0.65
N ALA A 2 -18.52 7.22 0.77
CA ALA A 2 -18.02 6.72 2.06
C ALA A 2 -17.88 7.82 3.13
N LEU A 3 -17.29 8.98 2.79
CA LEU A 3 -17.16 10.12 3.71
C LEU A 3 -18.52 10.62 4.20
N VAL A 4 -19.46 10.88 3.29
CA VAL A 4 -20.83 11.33 3.64
C VAL A 4 -21.56 10.31 4.52
N PHE A 5 -21.34 9.02 4.31
CA PHE A 5 -22.00 7.97 5.08
C PHE A 5 -21.42 7.82 6.50
N PHE A 6 -20.09 7.69 6.63
CA PHE A 6 -19.43 7.45 7.91
C PHE A 6 -19.28 8.71 8.77
N TYR A 7 -18.97 9.85 8.16
CA TYR A 7 -18.90 11.13 8.86
C TYR A 7 -20.28 11.78 8.94
N GLY A 8 -20.97 11.92 7.81
CA GLY A 8 -22.22 12.69 7.73
C GLY A 8 -23.47 12.01 8.30
N ARG A 9 -23.57 10.66 8.25
CA ARG A 9 -24.73 9.92 8.76
C ARG A 9 -24.47 9.18 10.07
N LEU A 10 -23.31 8.53 10.21
CA LEU A 10 -23.01 7.69 11.39
C LEU A 10 -22.17 8.39 12.47
N GLY A 11 -21.42 9.45 12.14
CA GLY A 11 -20.53 10.14 13.09
C GLY A 11 -19.42 9.27 13.69
N TRP A 12 -19.09 8.13 13.06
CA TRP A 12 -18.14 7.16 13.61
C TRP A 12 -16.68 7.53 13.39
N LEU A 13 -16.41 8.28 12.33
CA LEU A 13 -15.06 8.67 11.92
C LEU A 13 -15.00 10.17 11.71
N PRO A 14 -13.84 10.78 12.00
CA PRO A 14 -13.68 12.21 11.86
C PRO A 14 -13.77 12.66 10.39
N GLY A 15 -14.01 13.96 10.20
CA GLY A 15 -14.12 14.57 8.88
C GLY A 15 -12.78 14.62 8.15
N GLY A 16 -12.74 15.38 7.04
CA GLY A 16 -11.49 15.58 6.30
C GLY A 16 -10.41 16.30 7.12
N GLY A 17 -9.15 16.19 6.68
CA GLY A 17 -8.00 16.78 7.35
C GLY A 17 -7.11 15.77 8.08
N ARG A 18 -6.01 16.26 8.68
CA ARG A 18 -4.97 15.44 9.31
C ARG A 18 -5.12 15.29 10.84
N LEU A 19 -5.89 16.17 11.46
CA LEU A 19 -6.12 16.25 12.91
C LEU A 19 -7.52 16.78 13.19
N SER A 20 -8.06 16.43 14.37
CA SER A 20 -9.23 17.10 14.93
C SER A 20 -8.98 18.61 15.07
N PRO A 21 -10.00 19.48 14.88
CA PRO A 21 -9.86 20.95 14.93
C PRO A 21 -9.26 21.53 16.23
N TYR A 22 -9.17 20.73 17.29
CA TYR A 22 -8.61 21.11 18.60
C TYR A 22 -7.24 20.50 18.90
N GLY A 23 -6.67 19.68 18.01
CA GLY A 23 -5.34 19.11 18.17
C GLY A 23 -4.27 20.12 17.79
N LEU A 24 -3.44 20.53 18.76
CA LEU A 24 -2.22 21.28 18.46
C LEU A 24 -1.26 20.36 17.68
N PRO A 25 -0.75 20.76 16.52
CA PRO A 25 0.22 19.95 15.80
C PRO A 25 1.49 19.80 16.66
N PRO A 26 2.02 18.57 16.82
CA PRO A 26 3.27 18.34 17.54
C PRO A 26 4.42 19.03 16.80
N ARG A 27 5.53 19.29 17.50
CA ARG A 27 6.72 19.89 16.89
C ARG A 27 7.15 19.05 15.69
N SER A 28 7.07 19.62 14.49
CA SER A 28 7.38 18.92 13.24
C SER A 28 8.89 18.77 13.08
N VAL A 29 9.41 17.56 13.31
CA VAL A 29 10.82 17.22 13.09
C VAL A 29 10.99 16.53 11.73
N THR A 30 10.04 15.70 11.32
CA THR A 30 10.09 14.89 10.09
C THR A 30 9.10 15.33 9.01
N GLY A 31 8.05 16.08 9.38
CA GLY A 31 6.97 16.48 8.47
C GLY A 31 5.88 15.40 8.30
N PHE A 32 6.10 14.20 8.86
CA PHE A 32 5.09 13.15 8.97
C PHE A 32 4.41 13.25 10.33
N LEU A 33 3.19 13.80 10.35
CA LEU A 33 2.40 14.03 11.55
C LEU A 33 2.34 12.84 12.52
N ILE A 34 2.15 11.61 12.02
CA ILE A 34 2.04 10.41 12.86
C ILE A 34 3.40 10.07 13.50
N LEU A 35 4.48 10.18 12.73
CA LEU A 35 5.84 9.92 13.23
C LEU A 35 6.25 11.01 14.22
N ASP A 36 5.95 12.27 13.92
CA ASP A 36 6.22 13.40 14.81
C ASP A 36 5.42 13.29 16.12
N ALA A 37 4.15 12.87 16.07
CA ALA A 37 3.34 12.62 17.26
C ALA A 37 3.88 11.47 18.13
N LEU A 38 4.35 10.39 17.50
CA LEU A 38 4.97 9.25 18.19
C LEU A 38 6.30 9.65 18.83
N LEU A 39 7.14 10.39 18.11
CA LEU A 39 8.44 10.88 18.59
C LEU A 39 8.29 11.93 19.70
N ALA A 40 7.23 12.74 19.65
CA ALA A 40 6.88 13.68 20.70
C ALA A 40 6.25 13.03 21.94
N GLY A 41 5.94 11.73 21.90
CA GLY A 41 5.28 11.00 23.00
C GLY A 41 3.79 11.32 23.16
N GLU A 42 3.18 12.00 22.18
CA GLU A 42 1.78 12.43 22.20
C GLU A 42 0.87 11.36 21.59
N TRP A 43 0.72 10.24 22.31
CA TRP A 43 -0.08 9.09 21.88
C TRP A 43 -1.54 9.43 21.51
N GLY A 44 -2.12 10.44 22.15
CA GLY A 44 -3.48 10.92 21.84
C GLY A 44 -3.58 11.51 20.43
N VAL A 45 -2.59 12.31 20.03
CA VAL A 45 -2.51 12.94 18.71
C VAL A 45 -2.19 11.89 17.64
N ALA A 46 -1.30 10.94 17.93
CA ALA A 46 -1.00 9.84 17.03
C ALA A 46 -2.25 8.96 16.76
N ALA A 47 -3.02 8.64 17.81
CA ALA A 47 -4.24 7.86 17.68
C ALA A 47 -5.32 8.61 16.88
N ASP A 48 -5.44 9.93 17.08
CA ASP A 48 -6.37 10.76 16.31
C ASP A 48 -6.00 10.83 14.83
N ALA A 49 -4.73 11.07 14.52
CA ALA A 49 -4.21 11.07 13.16
C ALA A 49 -4.42 9.71 12.45
N LEU A 50 -4.26 8.60 13.18
CA LEU A 50 -4.50 7.26 12.64
C LEU A 50 -5.98 7.02 12.31
N LYS A 51 -6.91 7.54 13.12
CA LYS A 51 -8.36 7.48 12.85
C LYS A 51 -8.74 8.28 11.60
N HIS A 52 -8.14 9.44 11.39
CA HIS A 52 -8.35 10.23 10.18
C HIS A 52 -7.78 9.53 8.93
N LEU A 53 -6.73 8.72 9.08
CA LEU A 53 -6.13 7.96 7.96
C LEU A 53 -6.91 6.68 7.61
N ALA A 54 -7.66 6.10 8.55
CA ALA A 54 -8.32 4.81 8.36
C ALA A 54 -9.28 4.79 7.16
N LEU A 55 -10.09 5.84 6.97
CA LEU A 55 -11.02 5.93 5.84
C LEU A 55 -10.30 6.07 4.49
N PRO A 56 -9.42 7.08 4.27
CA PRO A 56 -8.64 7.21 3.03
C PRO A 56 -7.88 5.92 2.69
N ALA A 57 -7.18 5.33 3.67
CA ALA A 57 -6.40 4.12 3.48
C ALA A 57 -7.28 2.93 3.08
N SER A 58 -8.44 2.77 3.73
CA SER A 58 -9.38 1.71 3.38
C SER A 58 -9.92 1.85 1.97
N CYS A 59 -10.22 3.08 1.51
CA CYS A 59 -10.68 3.33 0.14
C CYS A 59 -9.62 2.93 -0.89
N LEU A 60 -8.36 3.31 -0.68
CA LEU A 60 -7.26 2.92 -1.56
C LEU A 60 -7.00 1.42 -1.56
N ALA A 61 -7.05 0.79 -0.37
CA ALA A 61 -6.85 -0.65 -0.22
C ALA A 61 -7.97 -1.45 -0.92
N PHE A 62 -9.23 -1.03 -0.79
CA PHE A 62 -10.37 -1.78 -1.29
C PHE A 62 -10.31 -2.03 -2.81
N VAL A 63 -9.78 -1.07 -3.56
CA VAL A 63 -9.60 -1.18 -5.02
C VAL A 63 -8.68 -2.33 -5.40
N HIS A 64 -7.62 -2.55 -4.62
CA HIS A 64 -6.55 -3.49 -4.97
C HIS A 64 -6.65 -4.83 -4.22
N VAL A 65 -7.31 -4.88 -3.06
CA VAL A 65 -7.49 -6.11 -2.27
C VAL A 65 -8.12 -7.23 -3.10
N GLY A 66 -9.14 -6.93 -3.91
CA GLY A 66 -9.77 -7.92 -4.77
C GLY A 66 -8.83 -8.48 -5.85
N LEU A 67 -8.00 -7.62 -6.44
CA LEU A 67 -7.00 -8.01 -7.44
C LEU A 67 -5.95 -8.93 -6.83
N VAL A 68 -5.35 -8.52 -5.71
CA VAL A 68 -4.30 -9.28 -5.01
C VAL A 68 -4.85 -10.61 -4.50
N ALA A 69 -6.04 -10.63 -3.89
CA ALA A 69 -6.66 -11.86 -3.38
C ALA A 69 -6.94 -12.87 -4.49
N ARG A 70 -7.44 -12.42 -5.65
CA ARG A 70 -7.64 -13.30 -6.83
C ARG A 70 -6.31 -13.84 -7.34
N GLN A 71 -5.28 -13.01 -7.42
CA GLN A 71 -3.95 -13.43 -7.89
C GLN A 71 -3.35 -14.50 -6.96
N VAL A 72 -3.34 -14.24 -5.65
CA VAL A 72 -2.84 -15.21 -4.66
C VAL A 72 -3.60 -16.52 -4.76
N ARG A 73 -4.94 -16.47 -4.90
CA ARG A 73 -5.76 -17.68 -5.03
C ARG A 73 -5.42 -18.46 -6.30
N ALA A 74 -5.30 -17.79 -7.44
CA ALA A 74 -4.96 -18.43 -8.71
C ALA A 74 -3.59 -19.12 -8.63
N SER A 75 -2.56 -18.39 -8.17
CA SER A 75 -1.21 -18.93 -8.03
C SER A 75 -1.13 -20.05 -6.99
N LEU A 76 -1.90 -19.99 -5.89
CA LEU A 76 -1.97 -21.09 -4.93
C LEU A 76 -2.57 -22.36 -5.55
N LEU A 77 -3.62 -22.24 -6.37
CA LEU A 77 -4.24 -23.40 -7.03
C LEU A 77 -3.27 -24.06 -8.02
N GLU A 78 -2.56 -23.25 -8.82
CA GLU A 78 -1.52 -23.73 -9.73
C GLU A 78 -0.39 -24.46 -8.99
N VAL A 79 0.10 -23.87 -7.91
CA VAL A 79 1.19 -24.45 -7.12
C VAL A 79 0.76 -25.75 -6.43
N LEU A 80 -0.45 -25.80 -5.88
CA LEU A 80 -1.00 -27.00 -5.24
C LEU A 80 -1.24 -28.16 -6.22
N ALA A 81 -1.41 -27.86 -7.51
CA ALA A 81 -1.57 -28.86 -8.56
C ALA A 81 -0.24 -29.53 -8.96
N GLN A 82 0.91 -28.95 -8.61
CA GLN A 82 2.22 -29.45 -9.02
C GLN A 82 2.59 -30.80 -8.37
N GLU A 83 3.37 -31.60 -9.11
CA GLU A 83 3.74 -32.96 -8.73
C GLU A 83 4.51 -33.02 -7.41
N TYR A 84 5.43 -32.08 -7.16
CA TYR A 84 6.21 -32.06 -5.91
C TYR A 84 5.32 -31.91 -4.66
N ILE A 85 4.18 -31.22 -4.76
CA ILE A 85 3.19 -31.11 -3.68
C ILE A 85 2.47 -32.44 -3.47
N ARG A 86 2.11 -33.13 -4.56
CA ARG A 86 1.47 -34.47 -4.49
C ARG A 86 2.42 -35.49 -3.88
N THR A 87 3.67 -35.48 -4.31
CA THR A 87 4.74 -36.34 -3.76
C THR A 87 4.96 -36.04 -2.28
N ALA A 88 5.11 -34.77 -1.88
CA ALA A 88 5.25 -34.41 -0.47
C ALA A 88 4.06 -34.86 0.40
N ARG A 89 2.84 -34.82 -0.15
CA ARG A 89 1.64 -35.35 0.52
C ARG A 89 1.71 -36.87 0.68
N ALA A 90 2.19 -37.60 -0.33
CA ALA A 90 2.37 -39.06 -0.26
C ALA A 90 3.44 -39.47 0.77
N TYR A 91 4.47 -38.65 0.97
CA TYR A 91 5.47 -38.81 2.03
C TYR A 91 4.96 -38.44 3.44
N GLY A 92 3.68 -38.09 3.61
CA GLY A 92 3.07 -37.81 4.92
C GLY A 92 3.35 -36.40 5.47
N VAL A 93 3.79 -35.44 4.65
CA VAL A 93 4.00 -34.06 5.11
C VAL A 93 2.66 -33.44 5.54
N PRO A 94 2.56 -32.83 6.74
CA PRO A 94 1.30 -32.30 7.24
C PRO A 94 0.76 -31.16 6.35
N PRO A 95 -0.56 -31.09 6.10
CA PRO A 95 -1.16 -30.14 5.16
C PRO A 95 -0.83 -28.67 5.46
N ARG A 96 -0.77 -28.30 6.74
CA ARG A 96 -0.42 -26.94 7.17
C ARG A 96 1.01 -26.56 6.77
N ARG A 97 1.98 -27.46 6.97
CA ARG A 97 3.37 -27.22 6.60
C ARG A 97 3.52 -27.12 5.08
N LEU A 98 2.82 -27.98 4.34
CA LEU A 98 2.80 -27.97 2.88
C LEU A 98 2.23 -26.65 2.33
N LEU A 99 1.14 -26.17 2.91
CA LEU A 99 0.50 -24.90 2.52
C LEU A 99 1.41 -23.69 2.81
N TYR A 100 1.79 -23.46 4.07
CA TYR A 100 2.48 -22.23 4.47
C TYR A 100 3.95 -22.19 4.01
N ARG A 101 4.65 -23.33 4.03
CA ARG A 101 6.10 -23.35 3.76
C ARG A 101 6.43 -23.62 2.30
N HIS A 102 5.58 -24.29 1.54
CA HIS A 102 5.88 -24.70 0.17
C HIS A 102 4.95 -24.02 -0.84
N ALA A 103 3.64 -24.21 -0.69
CA ALA A 103 2.69 -23.68 -1.67
C ALA A 103 2.64 -22.15 -1.65
N LEU A 104 2.50 -21.54 -0.47
CA LEU A 104 2.34 -20.09 -0.33
C LEU A 104 3.59 -19.33 -0.78
N ARG A 105 4.78 -19.76 -0.38
CA ARG A 105 6.03 -19.10 -0.77
C ARG A 105 6.20 -19.05 -2.30
N ASN A 106 5.87 -20.13 -2.98
CA ASN A 106 5.96 -20.22 -4.44
C ASN A 106 4.82 -19.46 -5.14
N ALA A 107 3.61 -19.45 -4.56
CA ALA A 107 2.48 -18.70 -5.08
C ALA A 107 2.64 -17.17 -4.93
N LEU A 108 3.46 -16.72 -3.97
CA LEU A 108 3.72 -15.30 -3.75
C LEU A 108 4.63 -14.69 -4.81
N ILE A 109 5.47 -15.46 -5.50
CA ILE A 109 6.39 -14.96 -6.54
C ILE A 109 5.66 -14.07 -7.57
N PRO A 110 4.64 -14.57 -8.30
CA PRO A 110 3.90 -13.72 -9.25
C PRO A 110 3.04 -12.66 -8.55
N THR A 111 2.64 -12.89 -7.29
CA THR A 111 1.84 -11.93 -6.53
C THR A 111 2.63 -10.67 -6.22
N VAL A 112 3.91 -10.78 -5.86
CA VAL A 112 4.75 -9.63 -5.52
C VAL A 112 4.87 -8.66 -6.70
N THR A 113 4.99 -9.17 -7.92
CA THR A 113 5.04 -8.35 -9.14
C THR A 113 3.73 -7.59 -9.36
N VAL A 114 2.58 -8.27 -9.19
CA VAL A 114 1.26 -7.63 -9.31
C VAL A 114 1.06 -6.55 -8.25
N VAL A 115 1.54 -6.79 -7.02
CA VAL A 115 1.53 -5.77 -5.96
C VAL A 115 2.41 -4.57 -6.34
N GLY A 116 3.58 -4.82 -6.93
CA GLY A 116 4.46 -3.75 -7.45
C GLY A 116 3.76 -2.84 -8.45
N LEU A 117 3.07 -3.42 -9.43
CA LEU A 117 2.28 -2.67 -10.41
C LEU A 117 1.13 -1.90 -9.75
N ALA A 118 0.42 -2.54 -8.81
CA ALA A 118 -0.67 -1.90 -8.07
C ALA A 118 -0.21 -0.69 -7.24
N LEU A 119 1.04 -0.65 -6.77
CA LEU A 119 1.59 0.53 -6.10
C LEU A 119 1.69 1.75 -7.03
N GLY A 120 1.90 1.53 -8.33
CA GLY A 120 1.85 2.60 -9.34
C GLY A 120 0.44 3.17 -9.49
N ASP A 121 -0.56 2.29 -9.59
CA ASP A 121 -1.97 2.68 -9.69
C ASP A 121 -2.46 3.43 -8.43
N LEU A 122 -1.94 3.04 -7.26
CA LEU A 122 -2.23 3.71 -5.99
C LEU A 122 -1.79 5.17 -5.96
N LEU A 123 -0.73 5.56 -6.68
CA LEU A 123 -0.30 6.96 -6.78
C LEU A 123 -1.34 7.82 -7.50
N ALA A 124 -1.96 7.30 -8.56
CA ALA A 124 -3.05 7.98 -9.25
C ALA A 124 -4.31 8.08 -8.37
N GLY A 125 -4.64 7.00 -7.64
CA GLY A 125 -5.75 6.98 -6.69
C GLY A 125 -5.54 7.89 -5.47
N ALA A 126 -4.28 8.11 -5.07
CA ALA A 126 -3.91 8.98 -3.96
C ALA A 126 -4.37 10.42 -4.21
N VAL A 127 -4.18 10.95 -5.42
CA VAL A 127 -4.62 12.31 -5.79
C VAL A 127 -6.11 12.51 -5.54
N VAL A 128 -6.94 11.57 -6.00
CA VAL A 128 -8.40 11.65 -5.84
C VAL A 128 -8.81 11.54 -4.37
N THR A 129 -8.13 10.68 -3.60
CA THR A 129 -8.42 10.51 -2.17
C THR A 129 -7.96 11.71 -1.34
N GLU A 130 -6.84 12.35 -1.68
CA GLU A 130 -6.38 13.60 -1.07
C GLU A 130 -7.43 14.71 -1.22
N THR A 131 -7.99 14.90 -2.42
CA THR A 131 -9.01 15.91 -2.69
C THR A 131 -10.32 15.62 -1.94
N ILE A 132 -10.77 14.37 -1.90
CA ILE A 132 -12.04 14.00 -1.25
C ILE A 132 -11.94 14.10 0.27
N PHE A 133 -10.83 13.68 0.86
CA PHE A 133 -10.65 13.66 2.31
C PHE A 133 -9.93 14.90 2.86
N ALA A 134 -9.67 15.90 2.00
CA ALA A 134 -8.92 17.11 2.37
C ALA A 134 -7.62 16.79 3.13
N TRP A 135 -6.93 15.73 2.70
CA TRP A 135 -5.66 15.30 3.28
C TRP A 135 -4.54 15.84 2.39
N PRO A 136 -3.88 16.96 2.74
CA PRO A 136 -2.91 17.60 1.86
C PRO A 136 -1.70 16.68 1.64
N GLY A 137 -1.39 16.44 0.38
CA GLY A 137 -0.27 15.61 -0.06
C GLY A 137 0.36 16.12 -1.36
N MET A 138 1.23 15.31 -1.94
CA MET A 138 1.92 15.69 -3.18
C MET A 138 0.99 15.62 -4.40
N GLY A 139 -0.11 14.85 -4.32
CA GLY A 139 -1.08 14.74 -5.40
C GLY A 139 -1.88 16.02 -5.61
N SER A 140 -2.41 16.61 -4.54
CA SER A 140 -3.08 17.92 -4.62
C SER A 140 -2.14 19.01 -5.14
N TYR A 141 -0.86 18.98 -4.73
CA TYR A 141 0.16 19.93 -5.20
C TYR A 141 0.37 19.88 -6.72
N VAL A 142 0.46 18.67 -7.31
CA VAL A 142 0.64 18.57 -8.77
C VAL A 142 -0.61 19.00 -9.52
N VAL A 143 -1.80 18.72 -8.99
CA VAL A 143 -3.07 19.16 -9.61
C VAL A 143 -3.14 20.68 -9.67
N ASP A 144 -2.80 21.36 -8.57
CA ASP A 144 -2.75 22.82 -8.54
C ASP A 144 -1.69 23.36 -9.51
N SER A 145 -0.50 22.74 -9.54
CA SER A 145 0.57 23.12 -10.47
C SER A 145 0.16 22.97 -11.93
N ILE A 146 -0.61 21.93 -12.27
CA ILE A 146 -1.19 21.74 -13.62
C ILE A 146 -2.20 22.84 -13.93
N ALA A 147 -3.07 23.19 -12.97
CA ALA A 147 -4.07 24.23 -13.16
C ALA A 147 -3.45 25.62 -13.40
N PHE A 148 -2.33 25.91 -12.74
CA PHE A 148 -1.60 27.18 -12.90
C PHE A 148 -0.49 27.14 -13.95
N LEU A 149 -0.35 26.03 -14.70
CA LEU A 149 0.69 25.84 -15.73
C LEU A 149 2.13 26.05 -15.20
N ASP A 150 2.38 25.68 -13.93
CA ASP A 150 3.71 25.70 -13.32
C ASP A 150 4.52 24.48 -13.79
N PHE A 151 5.11 24.59 -14.98
CA PHE A 151 5.91 23.52 -15.57
C PHE A 151 7.10 23.06 -14.70
N PRO A 152 7.88 23.97 -14.06
CA PRO A 152 8.92 23.56 -13.10
C PRO A 152 8.40 22.64 -11.99
N ALA A 153 7.26 22.96 -11.37
CA ALA A 153 6.67 22.15 -10.32
C ALA A 153 6.21 20.76 -10.84
N ILE A 154 5.58 20.72 -12.02
CA ILE A 154 5.14 19.47 -12.67
C ILE A 154 6.33 18.56 -12.98
N MET A 155 7.42 19.12 -13.53
CA MET A 155 8.63 18.35 -13.84
C MET A 155 9.30 17.82 -12.58
N GLY A 156 9.39 18.64 -11.52
CA GLY A 156 9.93 18.22 -10.23
C GLY A 156 9.15 17.07 -9.61
N PHE A 157 7.81 17.17 -9.58
CA PHE A 157 6.94 16.09 -9.13
C PHE A 157 7.14 14.81 -9.96
N THR A 158 7.15 14.94 -11.28
CA THR A 158 7.33 13.80 -12.20
C THR A 158 8.64 13.07 -11.92
N LEU A 159 9.75 13.80 -11.69
CA LEU A 159 11.06 13.22 -11.42
C LEU A 159 11.09 12.48 -10.07
N VAL A 160 10.50 13.06 -9.03
CA VAL A 160 10.40 12.42 -7.70
C VAL A 160 9.57 11.14 -7.77
N VAL A 161 8.40 11.19 -8.43
CA VAL A 161 7.52 10.03 -8.57
C VAL A 161 8.17 8.94 -9.42
N ALA A 162 8.79 9.30 -10.56
CA ALA A 162 9.49 8.35 -11.41
C ALA A 162 10.61 7.64 -10.65
N THR A 163 11.44 8.39 -9.93
CA THR A 163 12.53 7.84 -9.13
C THR A 163 12.00 6.91 -8.03
N GLY A 164 10.96 7.33 -7.30
CA GLY A 164 10.32 6.51 -6.28
C GLY A 164 9.74 5.23 -6.84
N TYR A 165 9.05 5.29 -7.99
CA TYR A 165 8.50 4.13 -8.66
C TYR A 165 9.59 3.16 -9.15
N THR A 166 10.71 3.67 -9.67
CA THR A 166 11.87 2.84 -10.02
C THR A 166 12.45 2.13 -8.80
N VAL A 167 12.57 2.82 -7.66
CA VAL A 167 13.03 2.19 -6.40
C VAL A 167 12.07 1.10 -5.93
N VAL A 168 10.76 1.33 -6.00
CA VAL A 168 9.76 0.31 -5.67
C VAL A 168 9.88 -0.91 -6.58
N ASN A 169 10.04 -0.73 -7.89
CA ASN A 169 10.24 -1.85 -8.81
C ASN A 169 11.53 -2.60 -8.52
N LEU A 170 12.63 -1.90 -8.22
CA LEU A 170 13.87 -2.54 -7.81
C LEU A 170 13.67 -3.40 -6.55
N VAL A 171 12.93 -2.91 -5.56
CA VAL A 171 12.60 -3.68 -4.34
C VAL A 171 11.75 -4.90 -4.70
N VAL A 172 10.76 -4.77 -5.57
CA VAL A 172 9.92 -5.88 -6.06
C VAL A 172 10.79 -6.96 -6.73
N ASP A 173 11.72 -6.55 -7.59
CA ASP A 173 12.64 -7.46 -8.29
C ASP A 173 13.59 -8.15 -7.29
N LEU A 174 14.09 -7.44 -6.29
CA LEU A 174 14.92 -8.03 -5.23
C LEU A 174 14.13 -9.04 -4.39
N VAL A 175 12.87 -8.73 -4.05
CA VAL A 175 12.01 -9.64 -3.29
C VAL A 175 11.68 -10.89 -4.11
N THR A 176 11.37 -10.74 -5.40
CA THR A 176 11.12 -11.90 -6.27
C THR A 176 12.38 -12.77 -6.41
N LEU A 177 13.57 -12.18 -6.53
CA LEU A 177 14.85 -12.90 -6.52
C LEU A 177 15.12 -13.66 -5.20
N LEU A 178 14.74 -13.09 -4.05
CA LEU A 178 14.85 -13.76 -2.75
C LEU A 178 13.83 -14.89 -2.56
N LEU A 179 12.67 -14.78 -3.21
CA LEU A 179 11.61 -15.77 -3.17
C LEU A 179 11.86 -16.94 -4.14
N ASP A 180 12.49 -16.70 -5.29
CA ASP A 180 12.80 -17.72 -6.28
C ASP A 180 14.26 -18.25 -6.16
N PRO A 181 14.47 -19.43 -5.54
CA PRO A 181 15.80 -20.05 -5.47
C PRO A 181 16.29 -20.61 -6.82
N ARG A 182 15.45 -20.74 -7.86
CA ARG A 182 15.83 -21.33 -9.16
C ARG A 182 16.71 -20.40 -9.98
N ILE A 183 16.51 -19.09 -9.88
CA ILE A 183 17.31 -18.07 -10.58
C ILE A 183 18.77 -18.10 -10.11
N ARG A 184 19.00 -18.51 -8.85
CA ARG A 184 20.33 -18.60 -8.23
C ARG A 184 21.17 -19.80 -8.74
N ALA A 185 20.58 -20.73 -9.50
CA ALA A 185 21.25 -21.94 -10.00
C ALA A 185 21.72 -21.84 -11.47
N MET A 186 21.53 -20.70 -12.13
CA MET A 186 21.94 -20.45 -13.53
C MET A 186 23.20 -19.57 -13.65
N GLY A 187 23.92 -19.32 -12.55
CA GLY A 187 25.20 -18.59 -12.51
C GLY A 187 26.34 -19.44 -12.00
#